data_AF-A0A7M7N0D8-F1
#
_entry.id   AF-A0A7M7N0D8-F1
#
_cell.length_a   1.000
_cell.length_b   1.000
_cell.length_c   1.000
_cell.angle_alpha   90.00
_cell.angle_beta   90.00
_cell.angle_gamma   90.00
#
_symmetry.space_group_name_H-M   'P 1'
#
loop_
_entity.id
_entity.type
_entity.pdbx_description
1 polymer ?
#
loop_
_entity_poly.entity_id
_entity_poly.type
_entity_poly.pdbx_seq_one_letter_code
_entity_poly.pdbx_strand_id
1 'polypeptide(L)'
;MDLNTDEELANYWIQMVTVDMKDRKPKPFAYLLEDFCPKNLREEPPNGFDLEFKPETAFKHEFVVNWSDTDFNSHLNQADMCRMCVDCGSFAATQNYFLPSVVSW
;
A
#
# COMPACT_ATOMS: atom_id res chain seq x y z
N MET A 1 7.71 22.87 -3.60
CA MET A 1 8.37 21.94 -4.52
C MET A 1 9.20 22.78 -5.46
N ASP A 2 10.50 22.54 -5.50
CA ASP A 2 11.36 23.16 -6.49
C ASP A 2 11.05 22.47 -7.83
N LEU A 3 10.47 23.20 -8.78
CA LEU A 3 10.03 22.66 -10.07
C LEU A 3 11.16 22.73 -11.13
N ASN A 4 12.38 23.08 -10.71
CA ASN A 4 13.50 23.41 -11.61
C ASN A 4 14.53 22.28 -11.78
N THR A 5 14.33 21.12 -11.15
CA THR A 5 15.22 19.97 -11.29
C THR A 5 14.48 18.81 -11.96
N ASP A 6 15.13 18.17 -12.95
CA ASP A 6 14.70 16.87 -13.51
C ASP A 6 15.02 15.71 -12.53
N GLU A 7 15.01 15.99 -11.22
CA GLU A 7 15.35 15.03 -10.19
C GLU A 7 14.13 14.14 -9.90
N GLU A 8 14.32 12.82 -9.96
CA GLU A 8 13.29 11.86 -9.61
C GLU A 8 12.91 12.01 -8.12
N LEU A 9 11.70 12.48 -7.86
CA LEU A 9 11.23 12.71 -6.48
C LEU A 9 10.73 11.42 -5.82
N ALA A 10 10.21 10.48 -6.60
CA ALA A 10 9.72 9.19 -6.12
C ALA A 10 9.61 8.18 -7.27
N ASN A 11 9.92 6.93 -6.97
CA ASN A 11 9.67 5.77 -7.82
C ASN A 11 8.91 4.73 -7.00
N TYR A 12 7.90 4.12 -7.61
CA TYR A 12 7.05 3.14 -6.94
C TYR A 12 6.65 2.02 -7.89
N TRP A 13 6.42 0.86 -7.29
CA TRP A 13 6.04 -0.37 -7.99
C TRP A 13 4.67 -0.81 -7.49
N ILE A 14 3.76 -1.14 -8.42
CA ILE A 14 2.44 -1.66 -8.08
C ILE A 14 2.24 -3.00 -8.77
N GLN A 15 1.93 -4.03 -8.00
CA GLN A 15 1.45 -5.30 -8.52
C GLN A 15 -0.07 -5.35 -8.40
N MET A 16 -0.75 -5.58 -9.52
CA MET A 16 -2.20 -5.70 -9.56
C MET A 16 -2.63 -7.13 -9.89
N VAL A 17 -3.75 -7.55 -9.32
CA VAL A 17 -4.40 -8.84 -9.63
C VAL A 17 -5.85 -8.60 -10.00
N THR A 18 -6.37 -9.40 -10.93
CA THR A 18 -7.81 -9.44 -11.17
C THR A 18 -8.47 -10.34 -10.14
N VAL A 19 -9.58 -9.88 -9.56
CA VAL A 19 -10.36 -10.65 -8.59
C VAL A 19 -11.76 -10.86 -9.17
N ASP A 20 -12.23 -12.11 -9.16
CA ASP A 20 -13.60 -12.40 -9.54
C ASP A 20 -14.59 -11.96 -8.45
N MET A 21 -15.61 -11.20 -8.82
CA MET A 21 -16.57 -10.65 -7.87
C MET A 21 -17.49 -11.70 -7.22
N LYS A 22 -17.73 -12.83 -7.89
CA LYS A 22 -18.64 -13.89 -7.44
C LYS A 22 -18.02 -14.73 -6.32
N ASP A 23 -16.78 -15.17 -6.52
CA ASP A 23 -16.10 -16.07 -5.59
C ASP A 23 -14.99 -15.38 -4.76
N ARG A 24 -14.71 -14.10 -5.05
CA ARG A 24 -13.68 -13.28 -4.40
C ARG A 24 -12.28 -13.91 -4.48
N LYS A 25 -12.00 -14.66 -5.55
CA LYS A 25 -10.71 -15.29 -5.78
C LYS A 25 -9.88 -14.53 -6.81
N PRO A 26 -8.55 -14.46 -6.62
CA PRO A 26 -7.65 -14.01 -7.67
C PRO A 26 -7.81 -14.88 -8.91
N LYS A 27 -7.91 -14.25 -10.07
CA LYS A 27 -7.83 -14.90 -11.37
C LYS A 27 -6.61 -14.37 -12.13
N PRO A 28 -5.99 -15.21 -12.98
CA PRO A 28 -4.99 -14.71 -13.91
C PRO A 28 -5.54 -13.52 -14.70
N PHE A 29 -4.72 -12.49 -14.83
CA PHE A 29 -5.02 -11.29 -15.59
C PHE A 29 -5.49 -11.69 -17.00
N ALA A 30 -6.73 -11.35 -17.34
CA ALA A 30 -7.33 -11.73 -18.62
C ALA A 30 -6.51 -11.16 -19.80
N TYR A 31 -6.51 -11.90 -20.92
CA TYR A 31 -5.82 -11.59 -22.19
C TYR A 31 -5.97 -10.14 -22.70
N LEU A 32 -7.03 -9.44 -22.29
CA LEU A 32 -7.36 -8.05 -22.65
C LEU A 32 -6.25 -7.04 -22.33
N LEU A 33 -5.30 -7.35 -21.45
CA LEU A 33 -4.20 -6.46 -21.10
C LEU A 33 -2.84 -6.87 -21.71
N GLU A 34 -2.75 -7.96 -22.48
CA GLU A 34 -1.53 -8.22 -23.28
C GLU A 34 -1.33 -7.10 -24.32
N ASP A 35 -2.41 -6.49 -24.81
CA ASP A 35 -2.38 -5.32 -25.70
C ASP A 35 -1.96 -4.02 -25.01
N PHE A 36 -2.23 -3.88 -23.70
CA PHE A 36 -1.91 -2.67 -22.92
C PHE A 36 -0.54 -2.74 -22.23
N CYS A 37 -0.06 -3.93 -21.89
CA CYS A 37 1.24 -4.15 -21.27
C CYS A 37 1.96 -5.34 -21.94
N PRO A 38 2.62 -5.07 -23.09
CA PRO A 38 3.44 -6.04 -23.79
C PRO A 38 4.45 -6.71 -22.86
N LYS A 39 4.70 -8.01 -23.05
CA LYS A 39 5.60 -8.79 -22.18
C LYS A 39 7.02 -8.22 -22.08
N ASN A 40 7.50 -7.58 -23.13
CA ASN A 40 8.81 -6.93 -23.19
C ASN A 40 8.91 -5.62 -22.40
N LEU A 41 7.79 -5.09 -21.89
CA LEU A 41 7.74 -3.92 -21.01
C LEU A 41 7.42 -4.31 -19.55
N ARG A 42 7.33 -5.61 -19.26
CA ARG A 42 7.10 -6.11 -17.90
C ARG A 42 8.45 -6.23 -17.21
N GLU A 43 8.59 -5.52 -16.10
CA GLU A 43 9.74 -5.68 -15.22
C GLU A 43 9.42 -6.73 -14.15
N GLU A 44 10.44 -7.49 -13.74
CA GLU A 44 10.31 -8.43 -12.62
C GLU A 44 10.02 -7.64 -11.34
N PRO A 45 8.98 -8.00 -10.56
CA PRO A 45 8.72 -7.31 -9.31
C PRO A 45 9.92 -7.48 -8.37
N PRO A 46 10.30 -6.45 -7.60
CA PRO A 46 11.29 -6.61 -6.54
C PRO A 46 10.86 -7.73 -5.58
N ASN A 47 11.83 -8.42 -4.97
CA ASN A 47 11.61 -9.55 -4.05
C ASN A 47 10.39 -9.32 -3.15
N GLY A 48 9.45 -10.27 -3.14
CA GLY A 48 8.16 -10.14 -2.47
C GLY A 48 8.27 -9.75 -1.01
N PHE A 49 7.31 -8.96 -0.53
CA PHE A 49 7.20 -8.59 0.88
C PHE A 49 6.97 -9.83 1.75
N ASP A 50 7.71 -9.95 2.85
CA ASP A 50 7.42 -10.95 3.89
C ASP A 50 6.15 -10.52 4.65
N LEU A 51 5.02 -11.16 4.33
CA LEU A 51 3.72 -10.87 4.94
C LEU A 51 3.56 -11.50 6.34
N GLU A 52 4.49 -12.35 6.79
CA GLU A 52 4.37 -13.06 8.06
C GLU A 52 4.98 -12.28 9.24
N PHE A 53 5.79 -11.24 8.98
CA PHE A 53 6.42 -10.47 10.03
C PHE A 53 5.43 -9.54 10.75
N LYS A 54 5.05 -9.91 11.97
CA LYS A 54 4.29 -9.07 12.89
C LYS A 54 4.99 -8.99 14.25
N PRO A 55 5.55 -7.83 14.65
CA PRO A 55 6.15 -7.70 15.96
C PRO A 55 5.08 -7.80 17.07
N GLU A 56 5.37 -8.57 18.12
CA GLU A 56 4.47 -8.72 19.28
C GLU A 56 4.18 -7.38 19.97
N THR A 57 5.15 -6.46 19.91
CA THR A 57 5.10 -5.11 20.48
C THR A 57 4.66 -4.05 19.45
N ALA A 58 3.86 -4.41 18.44
CA ALA A 58 3.32 -3.41 17.52
C ALA A 58 2.28 -2.51 18.21
N PHE A 59 2.44 -1.19 18.09
CA PHE A 59 1.36 -0.25 18.38
C PHE A 59 0.16 -0.50 17.45
N LYS A 60 -1.05 -0.32 17.97
CA LYS A 60 -2.28 -0.49 17.20
C LYS A 60 -3.22 0.67 17.49
N HIS A 61 -3.88 1.14 16.45
CA HIS A 61 -4.94 2.12 16.53
C HIS A 61 -6.14 1.64 15.70
N GLU A 62 -7.33 1.74 16.26
CA GLU A 62 -8.57 1.40 15.55
C GLU A 62 -9.10 2.62 14.82
N PHE A 63 -9.40 2.46 13.53
CA PHE A 63 -10.00 3.51 12.70
C PHE A 63 -11.44 3.13 12.36
N VAL A 64 -12.33 4.13 12.37
CA VAL A 64 -13.68 4.00 11.83
C VAL A 64 -13.67 4.50 10.39
N VAL A 65 -14.03 3.62 9.45
CA VAL A 65 -14.14 3.97 8.03
C VAL A 65 -15.39 4.83 7.82
N ASN A 66 -15.19 6.02 7.28
CA ASN A 66 -16.27 6.93 6.91
C ASN A 66 -16.64 6.75 5.44
N TRP A 67 -17.82 7.22 5.07
CA TRP A 67 -18.27 7.19 3.68
C TRP A 67 -17.31 7.93 2.73
N SER A 68 -16.69 9.01 3.19
CA SER A 68 -15.69 9.77 2.42
C SER A 68 -14.39 9.02 2.14
N ASP A 69 -14.08 7.95 2.89
CA ASP A 69 -12.89 7.12 2.68
C ASP A 69 -13.11 6.08 1.56
N THR A 70 -14.33 5.99 1.01
CA THR A 70 -14.68 5.04 -0.05
C THR A 70 -14.51 5.64 -1.44
N ASP A 71 -14.01 4.83 -2.38
CA ASP A 71 -13.86 5.21 -3.78
C ASP A 71 -15.17 5.03 -4.58
N PHE A 72 -15.13 5.37 -5.87
CA PHE A 72 -16.28 5.23 -6.77
C PHE A 72 -16.77 3.78 -6.93
N ASN A 73 -15.95 2.79 -6.58
CA ASN A 73 -16.32 1.38 -6.59
C ASN A 73 -16.90 0.90 -5.25
N SER A 74 -17.15 1.81 -4.31
CA SER A 74 -17.61 1.50 -2.96
C SER A 74 -16.64 0.61 -2.18
N HIS A 75 -15.34 0.68 -2.48
CA HIS A 75 -14.29 0.06 -1.69
C HIS A 75 -13.55 1.12 -0.88
N LEU A 76 -12.96 0.75 0.25
CA LEU A 76 -12.04 1.63 0.95
C LEU A 76 -10.87 1.98 0.03
N ASN A 77 -10.61 3.27 -0.13
CA ASN A 77 -9.56 3.76 -1.01
C ASN A 77 -8.18 3.33 -0.49
N GLN A 78 -7.32 2.85 -1.39
CA GLN A 78 -5.96 2.44 -1.05
C GLN A 78 -5.12 3.62 -0.51
N ALA A 79 -5.37 4.83 -0.99
CA ALA A 79 -4.70 6.03 -0.46
C ALA A 79 -5.07 6.30 1.00
N ASP A 80 -6.33 6.06 1.38
CA ASP A 80 -6.78 6.21 2.77
C ASP A 80 -6.18 5.15 3.69
N MET A 81 -5.92 3.94 3.18
CA MET A 81 -5.16 2.94 3.94
C MET A 81 -3.74 3.43 4.26
N CYS A 82 -3.05 4.04 3.30
CA CYS A 82 -1.73 4.64 3.53
C CYS A 82 -1.79 5.75 4.59
N ARG A 83 -2.81 6.63 4.52
CA ARG A 83 -3.06 7.67 5.53
C ARG A 83 -3.25 7.07 6.91
N MET A 84 -4.10 6.06 7.07
CA MET A 84 -4.35 5.39 8.35
C MET A 84 -3.06 4.80 8.95
N CYS A 85 -2.16 4.24 8.13
CA CYS A 85 -0.86 3.76 8.60
C CYS A 85 0.02 4.89 9.17
N VAL A 86 0.07 6.04 8.50
CA VAL A 86 0.84 7.23 8.95
C VAL A 86 0.21 7.84 10.21
N ASP A 87 -1.12 7.94 10.25
CA ASP A 87 -1.88 8.42 11.41
C ASP A 87 -1.64 7.52 12.62
N CYS A 88 -1.60 6.20 12.44
CA CYS A 88 -1.30 5.24 13.50
C CYS A 88 0.08 5.49 14.13
N GLY A 89 1.09 5.77 13.31
CA GLY A 89 2.42 6.19 13.78
C GLY A 89 2.40 7.52 14.54
N SER A 90 1.59 8.47 14.09
CA SER A 90 1.39 9.75 14.76
C SER A 90 0.73 9.55 16.14
N PHE A 91 -0.30 8.71 16.24
CA PHE A 91 -0.92 8.34 17.51
C PHE A 91 0.06 7.67 18.46
N ALA A 92 0.88 6.74 17.97
CA ALA A 92 1.92 6.09 18.76
C ALA A 92 2.86 7.13 19.40
N ALA A 93 3.32 8.12 18.61
CA ALA A 93 4.18 9.19 19.09
C ALA A 93 3.50 10.04 20.18
N THR A 94 2.23 10.39 20.02
CA THR A 94 1.48 11.18 21.04
C THR A 94 1.26 10.43 22.35
N GLN A 95 1.24 9.09 22.31
CA GLN A 95 1.06 8.25 23.49
C GLN A 95 2.40 7.83 24.13
N ASN A 96 3.52 8.42 23.67
CA ASN A 96 4.87 8.03 24.08
C ASN A 96 5.16 6.54 23.86
N TYR A 97 4.54 5.93 22.85
CA TYR A 97 4.82 4.55 22.46
C TYR A 97 6.10 4.52 21.63
N PHE A 98 7.24 4.51 22.32
CA PHE A 98 8.55 4.35 21.71
C PHE A 98 8.92 2.87 21.75
N LEU A 99 9.06 2.24 20.59
CA LEU A 99 9.60 0.89 20.50
C LEU A 99 11.03 0.90 21.09
N PRO A 100 11.37 0.01 22.05
CA PRO A 100 12.68 0.01 22.70
C PRO A 100 13.91 -0.27 21.80
N SER A 101 13.78 -0.33 20.47
CA SER A 101 14.89 -0.77 19.59
C SER A 101 14.91 -0.17 18.19
N VAL A 102 14.27 0.96 17.91
CA VAL A 102 14.48 1.69 16.63
C VAL A 102 15.32 2.94 16.87
N VAL A 103 16.49 2.75 17.48
CA VAL A 103 17.57 3.75 17.52
C VAL A 103 18.84 3.07 17.02
N SER A 104 18.94 2.95 15.70
CA SER A 104 20.21 2.95 14.97
C SER A 104 19.90 3.21 13.50
N TRP A 105 19.89 4.49 13.12
CA TRP A 105 20.18 4.92 11.76
C TRP A 105 21.66 5.32 11.72
#